data_AF-A0A816WJT9-F1
#
_entry.id   AF-A0A816WJT9-F1
#
_cell.length_a   1.000
_cell.length_b   1.000
_cell.length_c   1.000
_cell.angle_alpha   90.00
_cell.angle_beta   90.00
_cell.angle_gamma   90.00
#
_symmetry.space_group_name_H-M   'P 1'
#
loop_
_entity.id
_entity.type
_entity.pdbx_description
1 polymer ?
#
loop_
_entity_poly.entity_id
_entity_poly.type
_entity_poly.pdbx_seq_one_letter_code
_entity_poly.pdbx_strand_id
1 'polypeptide(L)'
;KRRTLSADHALTRGRIKDARAWMSAALVYQYDTWSALKYVNDTTQVGETMSFLDGGLLHVTSNALGMMVSYDNFGDKLASWTPPRTERDGFWEKTGPGMGSDPGTLGFPSGLKKDVTVCKTGKCRYKTVQEAVNAAPDNNGVRKFVIKISEGVYEETVRVPFEKKNVVFIGDGVGKTVITGSLNARMPGMSTFKSATVGVMGDGFMARDITFQNEAGPEGHQAVAFRSDSDFSLLENCEFLGNQDTLYAHGLRQFYKKCRIQGNIDFIFGNSASVFQDCEILIAPRQVNPEKGEKNAVTAHGRIDPTQSTGFVFVNCLINGTEEYMKLYKANPKVHINFLGRPWKEFSRTVFIGSNMEALISPDGWSPWGGDFALETLYYGESKNTGLGSDRSRRVSWSSEIPEEHVHAYSVANFIQADEWALMSG
;
A
#
# COMPACT_ATOMS: atom_id res chain seq x y z
N LYS A 1 -17.51 9.15 5.54
CA LYS A 1 -17.83 10.56 5.91
C LYS A 1 -16.61 11.48 5.91
N ARG A 2 -15.60 11.31 6.78
CA ARG A 2 -14.45 12.24 6.88
C ARG A 2 -13.69 12.43 5.55
N ARG A 3 -13.43 11.36 4.81
CA ARG A 3 -12.79 11.42 3.49
C ARG A 3 -13.64 12.11 2.43
N THR A 4 -14.96 11.86 2.40
CA THR A 4 -15.90 12.58 1.51
C THR A 4 -15.89 14.08 1.78
N LEU A 5 -15.89 14.52 3.05
CA LEU A 5 -15.77 15.94 3.41
C LEU A 5 -14.43 16.54 3.00
N SER A 6 -13.35 15.75 3.11
CA SER A 6 -12.03 16.18 2.64
C SER A 6 -12.06 16.38 1.13
N ALA A 7 -12.64 15.44 0.39
CA ALA A 7 -12.76 15.50 -1.07
C ALA A 7 -13.53 16.74 -1.55
N ASP A 8 -14.66 17.04 -0.91
CA ASP A 8 -15.45 18.25 -1.17
C ASP A 8 -14.64 19.55 -0.96
N HIS A 9 -13.91 19.61 0.16
CA HIS A 9 -13.05 20.75 0.48
C HIS A 9 -11.87 20.91 -0.50
N ALA A 10 -11.27 19.80 -0.97
CA ALA A 10 -10.25 19.86 -2.00
C ALA A 10 -10.81 20.31 -3.35
N LEU A 11 -11.97 19.78 -3.74
CA LEU A 11 -12.62 20.10 -5.02
C LEU A 11 -12.95 21.60 -5.11
N THR A 12 -13.55 22.17 -4.06
CA THR A 12 -13.89 23.60 -3.99
C THR A 12 -12.68 24.54 -4.00
N ARG A 13 -11.48 24.01 -3.78
CA ARG A 13 -10.20 24.75 -3.82
C ARG A 13 -9.37 24.47 -5.07
N GLY A 14 -9.94 23.78 -6.06
CA GLY A 14 -9.24 23.41 -7.30
C GLY A 14 -8.19 22.30 -7.13
N ARG A 15 -8.12 21.64 -5.97
CA ARG A 15 -7.20 20.52 -5.71
C ARG A 15 -7.82 19.21 -6.18
N ILE A 16 -8.02 19.08 -7.49
CA ILE A 16 -8.79 17.97 -8.07
C ILE A 16 -8.13 16.59 -7.81
N LYS A 17 -6.79 16.50 -7.82
CA LYS A 17 -6.08 15.24 -7.53
C LYS A 17 -6.27 14.80 -6.08
N ASP A 18 -6.20 15.71 -5.11
CA ASP A 18 -6.55 15.44 -3.71
C ASP A 18 -7.99 14.96 -3.57
N ALA A 19 -8.93 15.63 -4.25
CA ALA A 19 -10.34 15.23 -4.22
C ALA A 19 -10.54 13.82 -4.75
N ARG A 20 -9.90 13.48 -5.88
CA ARG A 20 -9.90 12.13 -6.47
C ARG A 20 -9.29 11.09 -5.51
N ALA A 21 -8.15 11.38 -4.89
CA ALA A 21 -7.48 10.47 -3.95
C ALA A 21 -8.35 10.18 -2.71
N TRP A 22 -8.92 11.22 -2.11
CA TRP A 22 -9.77 11.10 -0.93
C TRP A 22 -11.11 10.46 -1.21
N MET A 23 -11.69 10.73 -2.39
CA MET A 23 -12.93 10.08 -2.81
C MET A 23 -12.70 8.60 -3.19
N SER A 24 -11.55 8.27 -3.79
CA SER A 24 -11.12 6.88 -3.99
C SER A 24 -11.02 6.12 -2.67
N ALA A 25 -10.47 6.76 -1.63
CA ALA A 25 -10.41 6.19 -0.30
C ALA A 25 -11.81 6.07 0.35
N ALA A 26 -12.69 7.07 0.17
CA ALA A 26 -14.07 6.98 0.66
C ALA A 26 -14.79 5.75 0.08
N LEU A 27 -14.60 5.48 -1.21
CA LEU A 27 -15.18 4.32 -1.90
C LEU A 27 -14.67 3.00 -1.33
N VAL A 28 -13.34 2.86 -1.11
CA VAL A 28 -12.82 1.61 -0.52
C VAL A 28 -13.30 1.39 0.91
N TYR A 29 -13.39 2.43 1.75
CA TYR A 29 -13.91 2.27 3.12
C TYR A 29 -15.38 1.83 3.16
N GLN A 30 -16.20 2.35 2.23
CA GLN A 30 -17.59 1.92 2.09
C GLN A 30 -17.66 0.45 1.65
N TYR A 31 -16.83 0.06 0.69
CA TYR A 31 -16.76 -1.32 0.20
C TYR A 31 -16.29 -2.28 1.29
N ASP A 32 -15.26 -1.92 2.05
CA ASP A 32 -14.75 -2.75 3.14
C ASP A 32 -15.78 -2.93 4.25
N THR A 33 -16.54 -1.86 4.55
CA THR A 33 -17.65 -1.94 5.50
C THR A 33 -18.71 -2.93 5.01
N TRP A 34 -19.14 -2.82 3.75
CA TRP A 34 -20.08 -3.76 3.15
C TRP A 34 -19.53 -5.19 3.14
N SER A 35 -18.27 -5.36 2.76
CA SER A 35 -17.59 -6.65 2.67
C SER A 35 -17.45 -7.30 4.05
N ALA A 36 -17.18 -6.53 5.10
CA ALA A 36 -17.09 -7.03 6.46
C ALA A 36 -18.46 -7.48 7.01
N LEU A 37 -19.54 -6.75 6.67
CA LEU A 37 -20.89 -7.09 7.11
C LEU A 37 -21.41 -8.42 6.54
N LYS A 38 -20.88 -8.89 5.40
CA LYS A 38 -21.20 -10.22 4.83
C LYS A 38 -20.98 -11.36 5.82
N TYR A 39 -20.03 -11.22 6.75
CA TYR A 39 -19.68 -12.25 7.73
C TYR A 39 -20.56 -12.24 8.98
N VAL A 40 -21.44 -11.25 9.13
CA VAL A 40 -22.34 -11.05 10.28
C VAL A 40 -23.76 -10.64 9.82
N ASN A 41 -24.20 -11.15 8.66
CA ASN A 41 -25.48 -10.79 8.05
C ASN A 41 -26.66 -11.63 8.58
N ASP A 42 -26.79 -11.72 9.90
CA ASP A 42 -27.80 -12.53 10.59
C ASP A 42 -29.02 -11.71 11.07
N THR A 43 -29.00 -10.39 10.86
CA THR A 43 -30.10 -9.48 11.26
C THR A 43 -30.62 -8.66 10.08
N THR A 44 -31.91 -8.30 10.12
CA THR A 44 -32.53 -7.40 9.14
C THR A 44 -31.79 -6.06 9.03
N GLN A 45 -31.32 -5.52 10.16
CA GLN A 45 -30.57 -4.26 10.18
C GLN A 45 -29.26 -4.35 9.39
N VAL A 46 -28.54 -5.48 9.47
CA VAL A 46 -27.33 -5.70 8.67
C VAL A 46 -27.69 -5.83 7.19
N GLY A 47 -28.75 -6.57 6.85
CA GLY A 47 -29.22 -6.70 5.47
C GLY A 47 -29.63 -5.37 4.85
N GLU A 48 -30.37 -4.52 5.57
CA GLU A 48 -30.75 -3.17 5.15
C GLU A 48 -29.52 -2.27 4.98
N THR A 49 -28.57 -2.33 5.92
CA THR A 49 -27.32 -1.56 5.85
C THR A 49 -26.49 -1.97 4.63
N MET A 50 -26.35 -3.27 4.38
CA MET A 50 -25.64 -3.78 3.20
C MET A 50 -26.32 -3.36 1.90
N SER A 51 -27.66 -3.41 1.85
CA SER A 51 -28.43 -2.97 0.68
C SER A 51 -28.28 -1.48 0.42
N PHE A 52 -28.23 -0.65 1.48
CA PHE A 52 -27.95 0.78 1.36
C PHE A 52 -26.54 1.07 0.84
N LEU A 53 -25.53 0.32 1.31
CA LEU A 53 -24.15 0.47 0.86
C LEU A 53 -23.98 0.09 -0.61
N ASP A 54 -24.41 -1.13 -0.96
CA ASP A 54 -24.25 -1.72 -2.29
C ASP A 54 -25.17 -1.09 -3.33
N GLY A 55 -26.47 -1.01 -3.03
CA GLY A 55 -27.48 -0.50 -3.95
C GLY A 55 -27.56 1.03 -4.04
N GLY A 56 -26.76 1.77 -3.27
CA GLY A 56 -26.87 3.23 -3.19
C GLY A 56 -25.52 3.93 -3.02
N LEU A 57 -24.96 3.89 -1.81
CA LEU A 57 -23.85 4.76 -1.44
C LEU A 57 -22.58 4.52 -2.27
N LEU A 58 -22.24 3.26 -2.57
CA LEU A 58 -21.10 2.92 -3.42
C LEU A 58 -21.25 3.49 -4.82
N HIS A 59 -22.42 3.33 -5.44
CA HIS A 59 -22.71 3.86 -6.79
C HIS A 59 -22.66 5.40 -6.83
N VAL A 60 -23.22 6.09 -5.83
CA VAL A 60 -23.15 7.56 -5.76
C VAL A 60 -21.70 8.02 -5.62
N THR A 61 -20.90 7.33 -4.81
CA THR A 61 -19.49 7.66 -4.59
C THR A 61 -18.65 7.41 -5.85
N SER A 62 -18.89 6.29 -6.53
CA SER A 62 -18.28 5.95 -7.83
C SER A 62 -18.62 6.99 -8.91
N ASN A 63 -19.90 7.33 -9.07
CA ASN A 63 -20.33 8.34 -10.05
C ASN A 63 -19.70 9.72 -9.78
N ALA A 64 -19.68 10.16 -8.52
CA ALA A 64 -19.04 11.41 -8.15
C ALA A 64 -17.53 11.39 -8.46
N LEU A 65 -16.84 10.28 -8.18
CA LEU A 65 -15.43 10.11 -8.54
C LEU A 65 -15.23 10.12 -10.07
N GLY A 66 -16.10 9.47 -10.85
CA GLY A 66 -16.08 9.51 -12.32
C GLY A 66 -16.31 10.91 -12.89
N MET A 67 -17.18 11.72 -12.28
CA MET A 67 -17.34 13.13 -12.63
C MET A 67 -16.07 13.94 -12.32
N MET A 68 -15.43 13.71 -11.17
CA MET A 68 -14.13 14.34 -10.84
C MET A 68 -13.04 13.95 -11.84
N VAL A 69 -12.98 12.69 -12.28
CA VAL A 69 -12.05 12.22 -13.33
C VAL A 69 -12.32 12.93 -14.65
N SER A 70 -13.59 13.06 -15.05
CA SER A 70 -13.96 13.73 -16.29
C SER A 70 -13.63 15.23 -16.24
N TYR A 71 -13.92 15.88 -15.11
CA TYR A 71 -13.57 17.28 -14.88
C TYR A 71 -12.05 17.51 -14.93
N ASP A 72 -11.25 16.65 -14.31
CA ASP A 72 -9.78 16.73 -14.36
C ASP A 72 -9.24 16.60 -15.81
N ASN A 73 -9.85 15.73 -16.61
CA ASN A 73 -9.39 15.47 -17.97
C ASN A 73 -9.90 16.49 -19.00
N PHE A 74 -11.12 16.99 -18.85
CA PHE A 74 -11.81 17.77 -19.89
C PHE A 74 -12.25 19.18 -19.43
N GLY A 75 -12.11 19.49 -18.15
CA GLY A 75 -12.61 20.74 -17.55
C GLY A 75 -14.12 20.89 -17.74
N ASP A 76 -14.56 22.12 -18.00
CA ASP A 76 -15.97 22.48 -18.22
C ASP A 76 -16.53 22.03 -19.58
N LYS A 77 -15.76 21.30 -20.39
CA LYS A 77 -16.21 20.76 -21.68
C LYS A 77 -17.06 19.51 -21.46
N LEU A 78 -18.27 19.69 -20.92
CA LEU A 78 -19.19 18.59 -20.56
C LEU A 78 -19.48 17.62 -21.73
N ALA A 79 -19.54 18.12 -22.96
CA ALA A 79 -19.75 17.28 -24.15
C ALA A 79 -18.59 16.30 -24.44
N SER A 80 -17.42 16.52 -23.83
CA SER A 80 -16.25 15.64 -23.92
C SER A 80 -16.15 14.63 -22.78
N TRP A 81 -17.05 14.70 -21.78
CA TRP A 81 -17.04 13.76 -20.67
C TRP A 81 -17.47 12.37 -21.16
N THR A 82 -16.68 11.37 -20.81
CA THR A 82 -16.91 9.96 -21.18
C THR A 82 -16.96 9.09 -19.94
N PRO A 83 -17.50 7.87 -20.05
CA PRO A 83 -17.31 6.86 -19.01
C PRO A 83 -15.82 6.69 -18.65
N PRO A 84 -15.52 6.29 -17.40
CA PRO A 84 -14.16 6.07 -16.94
C PRO A 84 -13.43 5.07 -17.82
N ARG A 85 -12.17 5.35 -18.12
CA ARG A 85 -11.28 4.50 -18.91
C ARG A 85 -10.03 4.19 -18.11
N THR A 86 -9.46 3.03 -18.36
CA THR A 86 -8.24 2.53 -17.73
C THR A 86 -7.14 2.37 -18.77
N GLU A 87 -5.96 1.94 -18.33
CA GLU A 87 -4.86 1.60 -19.23
C GLU A 87 -5.23 0.48 -20.22
N ARG A 88 -6.15 -0.43 -19.86
CA ARG A 88 -6.70 -1.44 -20.77
C ARG A 88 -7.45 -0.84 -21.94
N ASP A 89 -8.10 0.29 -21.70
CA ASP A 89 -8.81 1.03 -22.72
C ASP A 89 -7.87 1.96 -23.51
N GLY A 90 -6.57 1.98 -23.21
CA GLY A 90 -5.61 2.92 -23.79
C GLY A 90 -5.67 4.33 -23.18
N PHE A 91 -6.27 4.49 -21.99
CA PHE A 91 -6.24 5.75 -21.26
C PHE A 91 -5.04 5.81 -20.32
N TRP A 92 -4.32 6.93 -20.37
CA TRP A 92 -3.18 7.22 -19.53
C TRP A 92 -3.36 8.59 -18.89
N GLU A 93 -3.08 8.70 -17.60
CA GLU A 93 -3.13 9.99 -16.90
C GLU A 93 -2.19 10.99 -17.56
N LYS A 94 -2.64 12.24 -17.73
CA LYS A 94 -1.81 13.31 -18.27
C LYS A 94 -0.60 13.50 -17.38
N THR A 95 0.58 13.49 -17.98
CA THR A 95 1.82 13.91 -17.33
C THR A 95 1.95 15.43 -17.46
N GLY A 96 2.35 16.12 -16.38
CA GLY A 96 2.55 17.56 -16.42
C GLY A 96 3.70 17.96 -17.36
N PRO A 97 3.69 19.17 -17.97
CA PRO A 97 4.82 19.68 -18.71
C PRO A 97 5.99 19.91 -17.75
N GLY A 98 6.98 19.01 -17.80
CA GLY A 98 8.33 19.15 -17.26
C GLY A 98 8.49 20.01 -16.00
N MET A 99 8.47 19.38 -14.83
CA MET A 99 9.67 19.48 -14.03
C MET A 99 10.50 18.24 -14.35
N GLY A 100 11.67 18.45 -14.94
CA GLY A 100 12.79 17.53 -14.79
C GLY A 100 13.26 17.49 -13.33
N SER A 101 12.33 17.31 -12.39
CA SER A 101 12.68 16.79 -11.09
C SER A 101 13.02 15.34 -11.34
N ASP A 102 14.32 15.07 -11.25
CA ASP A 102 14.91 13.76 -11.09
C ASP A 102 13.92 12.86 -10.32
N PRO A 103 13.67 11.61 -10.74
CA PRO A 103 12.76 10.67 -10.06
C PRO A 103 12.96 10.45 -8.53
N GLY A 104 13.82 11.22 -7.84
CA GLY A 104 14.25 11.02 -6.46
C GLY A 104 14.03 12.14 -5.43
N THR A 105 13.25 13.21 -5.66
CA THR A 105 13.21 14.34 -4.70
C THR A 105 12.29 14.19 -3.49
N LEU A 106 11.39 13.20 -3.44
CA LEU A 106 10.69 12.87 -2.19
C LEU A 106 11.62 12.02 -1.30
N GLY A 107 11.90 12.51 -0.10
CA GLY A 107 12.78 11.85 0.86
C GLY A 107 12.48 12.29 2.27
N PHE A 108 12.97 11.53 3.24
CA PHE A 108 12.73 11.84 4.65
C PHE A 108 13.36 13.19 5.01
N PRO A 109 12.61 14.12 5.65
CA PRO A 109 13.11 15.45 5.96
C PRO A 109 14.30 15.38 6.94
N SER A 110 15.39 16.07 6.61
CA SER A 110 16.56 16.20 7.48
C SER A 110 16.31 17.22 8.61
N GLY A 111 17.02 17.09 9.73
CA GLY A 111 17.04 18.12 10.78
C GLY A 111 15.78 18.19 11.65
N LEU A 112 14.90 17.19 11.62
CA LEU A 112 13.73 17.13 12.49
C LEU A 112 14.14 17.10 13.97
N LYS A 113 13.62 18.06 14.75
CA LYS A 113 13.80 18.11 16.20
C LYS A 113 12.81 17.16 16.87
N LYS A 114 13.32 16.23 17.71
CA LYS A 114 12.49 15.33 18.51
C LYS A 114 11.62 16.11 19.51
N ASP A 115 10.33 15.81 19.57
CA ASP A 115 9.42 16.32 20.60
C ASP A 115 9.45 15.42 21.84
N VAL A 116 9.47 14.10 21.65
CA VAL A 116 9.46 13.12 22.73
C VAL A 116 10.36 11.92 22.43
N THR A 117 10.70 11.17 23.48
CA THR A 117 11.55 9.97 23.39
C THR A 117 10.86 8.77 24.03
N VAL A 118 11.05 7.60 23.41
CA VAL A 118 10.64 6.31 23.92
C VAL A 118 11.89 5.46 24.17
N CYS A 119 12.00 4.85 25.35
CA CYS A 119 12.98 3.80 25.60
C CYS A 119 12.52 2.83 26.69
N LYS A 120 12.84 1.54 26.51
CA LYS A 120 12.60 0.51 27.52
C LYS A 120 13.33 0.82 28.83
N THR A 121 14.62 1.09 28.76
CA THR A 121 15.48 1.35 29.91
C THR A 121 15.99 2.79 29.89
N GLY A 122 16.20 3.39 31.06
CA GLY A 122 16.66 4.79 31.17
C GLY A 122 15.55 5.81 31.39
N LYS A 123 15.92 7.10 31.26
CA LYS A 123 15.11 8.28 31.65
C LYS A 123 14.34 8.93 30.48
N CYS A 124 13.90 8.15 29.48
CA CYS A 124 13.02 8.71 28.44
C CYS A 124 11.66 9.09 28.99
N ARG A 125 10.96 9.96 28.26
CA ARG A 125 9.65 10.46 28.66
C ARG A 125 8.57 9.37 28.65
N TYR A 126 8.65 8.43 27.72
CA TYR A 126 7.69 7.34 27.57
C TYR A 126 8.39 5.98 27.56
N LYS A 127 7.66 4.95 28.00
CA LYS A 127 8.13 3.55 28.01
C LYS A 127 7.61 2.75 26.83
N THR A 128 6.45 3.12 26.30
CA THR A 128 5.84 2.51 25.12
C THR A 128 5.69 3.52 24.00
N VAL A 129 5.59 3.01 22.77
CA VAL A 129 5.35 3.81 21.57
C VAL A 129 3.93 4.37 21.59
N GLN A 130 2.93 3.58 22.01
CA GLN A 130 1.54 4.03 22.09
C GLN A 130 1.36 5.22 23.05
N GLU A 131 2.05 5.25 24.20
CA GLU A 131 2.03 6.41 25.10
C GLU A 131 2.53 7.69 24.43
N ALA A 132 3.61 7.59 23.65
CA ALA A 132 4.15 8.72 22.91
C ALA A 132 3.21 9.19 21.80
N VAL A 133 2.52 8.27 21.11
CA VAL A 133 1.47 8.59 20.13
C VAL A 133 0.29 9.29 20.80
N ASN A 134 -0.16 8.80 21.96
CA ASN A 134 -1.26 9.41 22.71
C ASN A 134 -0.96 10.85 23.14
N ALA A 135 0.31 11.15 23.40
CA ALA A 135 0.77 12.49 23.77
C ALA A 135 0.89 13.48 22.60
N ALA A 136 0.86 13.02 21.35
CA ALA A 136 0.85 13.90 20.19
C ALA A 136 -0.44 14.76 20.20
N PRO A 137 -0.39 16.06 19.90
CA PRO A 137 -1.59 16.89 19.82
C PRO A 137 -2.49 16.47 18.66
N ASP A 138 -3.81 16.55 18.87
CA ASP A 138 -4.79 16.30 17.82
C ASP A 138 -4.79 17.44 16.80
N ASN A 139 -4.82 17.09 15.50
CA ASN A 139 -4.93 18.02 14.37
C ASN A 139 -3.92 19.18 14.42
N ASN A 140 -2.64 18.86 14.61
CA ASN A 140 -1.52 19.81 14.81
C ASN A 140 -1.14 20.66 13.56
N GLY A 141 -2.09 20.97 12.69
CA GLY A 141 -1.87 21.70 11.45
C GLY A 141 -0.86 20.99 10.54
N VAL A 142 0.20 21.70 10.15
CA VAL A 142 1.34 21.18 9.36
C VAL A 142 2.53 20.76 10.22
N ARG A 143 2.50 21.04 11.53
CA ARG A 143 3.63 20.75 12.43
C ARG A 143 3.75 19.25 12.67
N LYS A 144 4.93 18.73 12.40
CA LYS A 144 5.32 17.35 12.72
C LYS A 144 5.46 17.15 14.23
N PHE A 145 5.00 16.01 14.73
CA PHE A 145 5.23 15.56 16.11
C PHE A 145 6.19 14.36 16.08
N VAL A 146 7.44 14.61 16.47
CA VAL A 146 8.56 13.69 16.25
C VAL A 146 8.80 12.84 17.49
N ILE A 147 8.55 11.54 17.34
CA ILE A 147 8.75 10.50 18.35
C ILE A 147 10.05 9.76 18.01
N LYS A 148 11.10 10.01 18.79
CA LYS A 148 12.36 9.25 18.70
C LYS A 148 12.22 7.98 19.53
N ILE A 149 12.29 6.83 18.88
CA ILE A 149 12.15 5.51 19.49
C ILE A 149 13.53 4.89 19.58
N SER A 150 14.01 4.66 20.80
CA SER A 150 15.37 4.14 21.01
C SER A 150 15.44 2.66 20.64
N GLU A 151 16.65 2.13 20.44
CA GLU A 151 16.90 0.70 20.27
C GLU A 151 16.15 -0.17 21.30
N GLY A 152 15.57 -1.27 20.83
CA GLY A 152 14.78 -2.21 21.62
C GLY A 152 13.64 -2.86 20.82
N VAL A 153 13.13 -3.97 21.36
CA VAL A 153 11.99 -4.73 20.79
C VAL A 153 10.70 -4.41 21.54
N TYR A 154 9.87 -3.52 21.01
CA TYR A 154 8.62 -3.06 21.62
C TYR A 154 7.48 -4.01 21.23
N GLU A 155 7.12 -4.92 22.13
CA GLU A 155 5.99 -5.83 21.96
C GLU A 155 4.68 -5.11 22.34
N GLU A 156 4.09 -4.42 21.37
CA GLU A 156 2.88 -3.63 21.57
C GLU A 156 2.11 -3.46 20.26
N THR A 157 0.80 -3.29 20.38
CA THR A 157 -0.06 -2.90 19.26
C THR A 157 -0.17 -1.38 19.23
N VAL A 158 0.33 -0.75 18.18
CA VAL A 158 0.34 0.72 18.04
C VAL A 158 -0.75 1.18 17.07
N ARG A 159 -1.50 2.20 17.46
CA ARG A 159 -2.54 2.86 16.66
C ARG A 159 -2.27 4.35 16.62
N VAL A 160 -2.10 4.89 15.42
CA VAL A 160 -2.06 6.33 15.15
C VAL A 160 -3.43 6.74 14.61
N PRO A 161 -4.37 7.19 15.46
CA PRO A 161 -5.74 7.46 15.03
C PRO A 161 -5.79 8.68 14.10
N PHE A 162 -6.93 8.85 13.42
CA PHE A 162 -7.14 9.85 12.38
C PHE A 162 -6.81 11.29 12.81
N GLU A 163 -7.05 11.62 14.08
CA GLU A 163 -6.80 12.93 14.67
C GLU A 163 -5.29 13.22 14.86
N LYS A 164 -4.45 12.19 14.97
CA LYS A 164 -2.99 12.33 15.18
C LYS A 164 -2.26 12.51 13.85
N LYS A 165 -2.39 13.69 13.26
CA LYS A 165 -1.73 14.05 11.99
C LYS A 165 -0.25 14.38 12.17
N ASN A 166 0.54 14.18 11.11
CA ASN A 166 1.97 14.48 11.03
C ASN A 166 2.82 13.84 12.15
N VAL A 167 2.42 12.66 12.63
CA VAL A 167 3.23 11.89 13.57
C VAL A 167 4.43 11.32 12.82
N VAL A 168 5.62 11.48 13.38
CA VAL A 168 6.87 11.01 12.80
C VAL A 168 7.54 10.02 13.75
N PHE A 169 7.82 8.81 13.29
CA PHE A 169 8.62 7.82 14.00
C PHE A 169 10.05 7.84 13.47
N ILE A 170 11.02 7.91 14.38
CA ILE A 170 12.45 7.77 14.05
C ILE A 170 13.04 6.72 14.98
N GLY A 171 13.43 5.56 14.44
CA GLY A 171 14.15 4.53 15.21
C GLY A 171 15.65 4.79 15.27
N ASP A 172 16.40 3.90 15.93
CA ASP A 172 17.88 3.90 15.97
C ASP A 172 18.51 3.03 14.87
N GLY A 173 17.68 2.42 14.01
CA GLY A 173 18.10 1.57 12.91
C GLY A 173 17.14 0.41 12.67
N VAL A 174 17.02 0.00 11.41
CA VAL A 174 16.38 -1.27 11.03
C VAL A 174 17.04 -2.43 11.79
N GLY A 175 16.23 -3.32 12.35
CA GLY A 175 16.65 -4.44 13.20
C GLY A 175 17.07 -4.05 14.63
N LYS A 176 17.29 -2.76 14.91
CA LYS A 176 17.63 -2.25 16.26
C LYS A 176 16.39 -1.77 17.01
N THR A 177 15.57 -0.97 16.35
CA THR A 177 14.27 -0.55 16.87
C THR A 177 13.19 -1.38 16.18
N VAL A 178 12.53 -2.25 16.93
CA VAL A 178 11.53 -3.18 16.39
C VAL A 178 10.22 -2.99 17.14
N ILE A 179 9.10 -2.78 16.45
CA ILE A 179 7.76 -2.87 17.02
C ILE A 179 7.15 -4.18 16.54
N THR A 180 6.83 -5.08 17.47
CA THR A 180 6.41 -6.45 17.17
C THR A 180 5.08 -6.82 17.83
N GLY A 181 4.38 -7.78 17.23
CA GLY A 181 3.11 -8.33 17.67
C GLY A 181 2.81 -9.65 16.95
N SER A 182 1.71 -10.31 17.28
CA SER A 182 1.38 -11.64 16.72
C SER A 182 -0.12 -11.86 16.49
N LEU A 183 -0.90 -10.76 16.44
CA LEU A 183 -2.33 -10.83 16.13
C LEU A 183 -2.52 -11.36 14.70
N ASN A 184 -3.54 -12.20 14.50
CA ASN A 184 -3.79 -12.86 13.22
C ASN A 184 -5.26 -13.27 13.05
N ALA A 185 -5.68 -13.49 11.81
CA ALA A 185 -7.08 -13.74 11.46
C ALA A 185 -7.65 -15.08 11.96
N ARG A 186 -6.82 -16.04 12.41
CA ARG A 186 -7.32 -17.26 13.07
C ARG A 186 -7.78 -17.02 14.51
N MET A 187 -7.40 -15.90 15.13
CA MET A 187 -7.86 -15.56 16.47
C MET A 187 -9.36 -15.20 16.47
N PRO A 188 -10.16 -15.68 17.45
CA PRO A 188 -11.58 -15.35 17.54
C PRO A 188 -11.84 -13.84 17.51
N GLY A 189 -12.72 -13.39 16.60
CA GLY A 189 -13.09 -11.98 16.46
C GLY A 189 -12.01 -11.08 15.84
N MET A 190 -10.89 -11.64 15.38
CA MET A 190 -9.82 -10.89 14.72
C MET A 190 -10.03 -10.84 13.21
N SER A 191 -9.99 -9.64 12.64
CA SER A 191 -9.96 -9.45 11.19
C SER A 191 -8.53 -9.10 10.74
N THR A 192 -8.23 -9.31 9.46
CA THR A 192 -6.97 -8.85 8.84
C THR A 192 -6.71 -7.36 9.12
N PHE A 193 -7.73 -6.51 9.03
CA PHE A 193 -7.59 -5.08 9.32
C PHE A 193 -7.12 -4.81 10.77
N LYS A 194 -7.63 -5.60 11.74
CA LYS A 194 -7.33 -5.45 13.16
C LYS A 194 -6.04 -6.15 13.58
N SER A 195 -5.51 -7.08 12.77
CA SER A 195 -4.30 -7.84 13.07
C SER A 195 -3.01 -7.04 12.95
N ALA A 196 -3.06 -5.83 12.38
CA ALA A 196 -1.91 -4.94 12.23
C ALA A 196 -1.17 -4.71 13.56
N THR A 197 0.13 -5.02 13.64
CA THR A 197 0.98 -4.62 14.77
C THR A 197 0.97 -3.09 14.89
N VAL A 198 1.24 -2.38 13.79
CA VAL A 198 1.11 -0.92 13.71
C VAL A 198 0.06 -0.53 12.68
N GLY A 199 -0.94 0.24 13.10
CA GLY A 199 -2.02 0.74 12.24
C GLY A 199 -2.09 2.26 12.24
N VAL A 200 -1.97 2.87 11.07
CA VAL A 200 -1.87 4.33 10.91
C VAL A 200 -3.05 4.87 10.11
N MET A 201 -3.81 5.80 10.70
CA MET A 201 -4.92 6.50 10.05
C MET A 201 -4.71 8.01 9.96
N GLY A 202 -3.86 8.60 10.81
CA GLY A 202 -3.57 10.02 10.80
C GLY A 202 -2.70 10.42 9.61
N ASP A 203 -3.18 11.37 8.80
CA ASP A 203 -2.49 11.83 7.57
C ASP A 203 -1.12 12.47 7.87
N GLY A 204 -0.20 12.38 6.90
CA GLY A 204 1.16 12.92 6.98
C GLY A 204 2.11 12.08 7.84
N PHE A 205 1.78 10.80 8.07
CA PHE A 205 2.62 9.92 8.88
C PHE A 205 3.98 9.69 8.21
N MET A 206 5.05 9.73 9.00
CA MET A 206 6.38 9.40 8.52
C MET A 206 7.05 8.38 9.43
N ALA A 207 7.85 7.49 8.86
CA ALA A 207 8.69 6.57 9.62
C ALA A 207 10.05 6.41 8.95
N ARG A 208 11.10 6.30 9.78
CA ARG A 208 12.45 5.99 9.31
C ARG A 208 13.26 5.21 10.34
N ASP A 209 14.15 4.36 9.84
CA ASP A 209 15.15 3.61 10.62
C ASP A 209 14.51 2.69 11.68
N ILE A 210 13.43 1.98 11.30
CA ILE A 210 12.63 1.14 12.22
C ILE A 210 12.08 -0.12 11.53
N THR A 211 11.93 -1.21 12.29
CA THR A 211 11.29 -2.45 11.85
C THR A 211 9.88 -2.57 12.43
N PHE A 212 8.90 -2.89 11.58
CA PHE A 212 7.55 -3.28 11.94
C PHE A 212 7.37 -4.77 11.68
N GLN A 213 6.95 -5.53 12.68
CA GLN A 213 6.95 -6.99 12.62
C GLN A 213 5.62 -7.60 13.09
N ASN A 214 5.20 -8.67 12.43
CA ASN A 214 4.19 -9.60 12.94
C ASN A 214 4.74 -11.03 12.95
N GLU A 215 4.80 -11.64 14.13
CA GLU A 215 5.38 -12.96 14.39
C GLU A 215 4.33 -14.09 14.50
N ALA A 216 3.10 -13.88 14.03
CA ALA A 216 2.08 -14.94 14.02
C ALA A 216 2.52 -16.19 13.24
N GLY A 217 3.45 -16.02 12.30
CA GLY A 217 4.03 -17.11 11.55
C GLY A 217 3.08 -17.70 10.49
N PRO A 218 3.53 -18.77 9.81
CA PRO A 218 2.80 -19.36 8.68
C PRO A 218 1.44 -19.97 9.06
N GLU A 219 1.26 -20.40 10.31
CA GLU A 219 0.00 -20.96 10.80
C GLU A 219 -1.03 -19.88 11.19
N GLY A 220 -0.63 -18.62 11.30
CA GLY A 220 -1.52 -17.50 11.64
C GLY A 220 -2.46 -17.08 10.50
N HIS A 221 -2.19 -17.50 9.26
CA HIS A 221 -2.78 -16.93 8.04
C HIS A 221 -2.55 -15.40 7.99
N GLN A 222 -3.58 -14.60 7.71
CA GLN A 222 -3.43 -13.15 7.56
C GLN A 222 -2.98 -12.49 8.87
N ALA A 223 -1.79 -11.88 8.86
CA ALA A 223 -1.16 -11.29 10.01
C ALA A 223 -0.34 -10.05 9.61
N VAL A 224 -0.94 -8.88 9.80
CA VAL A 224 -0.39 -7.62 9.28
C VAL A 224 0.68 -7.08 10.22
N ALA A 225 1.86 -6.74 9.69
CA ALA A 225 2.91 -6.03 10.43
C ALA A 225 2.64 -4.53 10.46
N PHE A 226 2.31 -3.96 9.30
CA PHE A 226 2.01 -2.54 9.16
C PHE A 226 0.82 -2.30 8.25
N ARG A 227 -0.11 -1.46 8.72
CA ARG A 227 -1.25 -0.96 7.94
C ARG A 227 -1.19 0.56 7.85
N SER A 228 -1.30 1.10 6.63
CA SER A 228 -1.49 2.54 6.42
C SER A 228 -2.77 2.87 5.66
N ASP A 229 -3.53 3.76 6.28
CA ASP A 229 -4.75 4.45 5.85
C ASP A 229 -4.53 5.98 5.89
N SER A 230 -3.27 6.38 5.85
CA SER A 230 -2.79 7.76 6.00
C SER A 230 -2.36 8.30 4.64
N ASP A 231 -2.96 9.42 4.24
CA ASP A 231 -2.51 10.12 3.05
C ASP A 231 -1.17 10.79 3.32
N PHE A 232 -0.31 10.86 2.30
CA PHE A 232 1.05 11.39 2.41
C PHE A 232 1.94 10.58 3.38
N SER A 233 1.75 9.26 3.43
CA SER A 233 2.62 8.38 4.21
C SER A 233 4.01 8.31 3.58
N LEU A 234 5.06 8.64 4.33
CA LEU A 234 6.47 8.55 3.89
C LEU A 234 7.26 7.58 4.78
N LEU A 235 7.68 6.46 4.23
CA LEU A 235 8.44 5.43 4.94
C LEU A 235 9.78 5.27 4.24
N GLU A 236 10.87 5.62 4.93
CA GLU A 236 12.23 5.60 4.37
C GLU A 236 13.15 4.74 5.24
N ASN A 237 13.86 3.79 4.64
CA ASN A 237 14.74 2.88 5.38
C ASN A 237 14.00 2.19 6.55
N CYS A 238 12.83 1.65 6.26
CA CYS A 238 12.04 0.84 7.17
C CYS A 238 12.07 -0.63 6.76
N GLU A 239 11.83 -1.52 7.70
CA GLU A 239 11.68 -2.94 7.44
C GLU A 239 10.30 -3.43 7.88
N PHE A 240 9.70 -4.29 7.06
CA PHE A 240 8.39 -4.90 7.30
C PHE A 240 8.56 -6.41 7.26
N LEU A 241 8.36 -7.05 8.42
CA LEU A 241 8.57 -8.48 8.58
C LEU A 241 7.26 -9.18 8.91
N GLY A 242 6.87 -10.13 8.08
CA GLY A 242 5.71 -10.99 8.35
C GLY A 242 5.68 -12.18 7.39
N ASN A 243 4.51 -12.81 7.32
CA ASN A 243 4.21 -13.89 6.40
C ASN A 243 3.11 -13.44 5.43
N GLN A 244 1.90 -14.00 5.57
CA GLN A 244 0.76 -13.62 4.75
C GLN A 244 0.25 -12.25 5.20
N ASP A 245 -0.03 -11.37 4.23
CA ASP A 245 -0.61 -10.04 4.45
C ASP A 245 0.31 -9.08 5.26
N THR A 246 1.64 -9.14 5.06
CA THR A 246 2.62 -8.37 5.86
C THR A 246 2.38 -6.85 5.85
N LEU A 247 2.26 -6.25 4.67
CA LEU A 247 2.09 -4.82 4.46
C LEU A 247 0.72 -4.53 3.85
N TYR A 248 -0.16 -3.93 4.65
CA TYR A 248 -1.47 -3.49 4.20
C TYR A 248 -1.46 -2.01 3.84
N ALA A 249 -1.10 -1.72 2.59
CA ALA A 249 -1.15 -0.40 2.00
C ALA A 249 -2.61 -0.09 1.60
N HIS A 250 -3.46 0.14 2.61
CA HIS A 250 -4.92 0.06 2.55
C HIS A 250 -5.56 1.06 1.56
N GLY A 251 -5.23 2.34 1.67
CA GLY A 251 -5.80 3.40 0.85
C GLY A 251 -4.96 4.67 0.83
N LEU A 252 -5.34 5.63 -0.01
CA LEU A 252 -4.67 6.95 -0.14
C LEU A 252 -3.25 6.85 -0.72
N ARG A 253 -2.48 7.94 -0.67
CA ARG A 253 -1.16 8.02 -1.30
C ARG A 253 -0.04 7.73 -0.32
N GLN A 254 0.88 6.84 -0.70
CA GLN A 254 1.93 6.34 0.17
C GLN A 254 3.24 6.17 -0.61
N PHE A 255 4.35 6.41 0.06
CA PHE A 255 5.68 6.28 -0.53
C PHE A 255 6.62 5.50 0.37
N TYR A 256 7.21 4.45 -0.18
CA TYR A 256 8.15 3.55 0.47
C TYR A 256 9.48 3.64 -0.25
N LYS A 257 10.53 4.15 0.42
CA LYS A 257 11.84 4.38 -0.17
C LYS A 257 12.92 3.62 0.57
N LYS A 258 13.72 2.82 -0.14
CA LYS A 258 14.81 2.03 0.48
C LYS A 258 14.31 1.13 1.61
N CYS A 259 13.10 0.61 1.49
CA CYS A 259 12.50 -0.25 2.48
C CYS A 259 12.80 -1.72 2.16
N ARG A 260 12.87 -2.56 3.20
CA ARG A 260 12.90 -4.01 3.06
C ARG A 260 11.54 -4.57 3.44
N ILE A 261 10.89 -5.30 2.55
CA ILE A 261 9.54 -5.86 2.76
C ILE A 261 9.62 -7.37 2.57
N GLN A 262 9.31 -8.12 3.62
CA GLN A 262 9.42 -9.57 3.64
C GLN A 262 8.07 -10.23 3.91
N GLY A 263 7.70 -11.23 3.09
CA GLY A 263 6.50 -12.03 3.32
C GLY A 263 6.34 -13.15 2.29
N ASN A 264 5.13 -13.70 2.14
CA ASN A 264 4.91 -14.82 1.21
C ASN A 264 3.68 -14.68 0.30
N ILE A 265 2.47 -14.75 0.84
CA ILE A 265 1.22 -14.58 0.08
C ILE A 265 0.72 -13.17 0.31
N ASP A 266 0.39 -12.48 -0.79
CA ASP A 266 -0.29 -11.20 -0.79
C ASP A 266 0.36 -10.20 0.17
N PHE A 267 1.68 -10.30 0.34
CA PHE A 267 2.34 -9.65 1.47
C PHE A 267 2.50 -8.15 1.26
N ILE A 268 2.19 -7.66 0.06
CA ILE A 268 1.89 -6.26 -0.23
C ILE A 268 0.49 -6.19 -0.84
N PHE A 269 -0.49 -5.73 -0.08
CA PHE A 269 -1.90 -5.74 -0.48
C PHE A 269 -2.65 -4.51 0.00
N GLY A 270 -3.82 -4.26 -0.60
CA GLY A 270 -4.64 -3.07 -0.33
C GLY A 270 -5.01 -2.31 -1.61
N ASN A 271 -5.55 -1.11 -1.45
CA ASN A 271 -6.07 -0.26 -2.52
C ASN A 271 -5.51 1.17 -2.45
N SER A 272 -4.30 1.35 -1.93
CA SER A 272 -3.60 2.65 -1.99
C SER A 272 -3.06 2.95 -3.38
N ALA A 273 -2.71 4.22 -3.61
CA ALA A 273 -1.74 4.63 -4.61
C ALA A 273 -0.36 4.62 -3.94
N SER A 274 0.39 3.54 -4.10
CA SER A 274 1.69 3.37 -3.45
C SER A 274 2.81 3.29 -4.48
N VAL A 275 3.89 4.04 -4.23
CA VAL A 275 5.16 3.87 -4.94
C VAL A 275 6.20 3.27 -4.00
N PHE A 276 6.81 2.18 -4.43
CA PHE A 276 7.94 1.51 -3.81
C PHE A 276 9.16 1.82 -4.65
N GLN A 277 10.13 2.55 -4.10
CA GLN A 277 11.34 2.96 -4.82
C GLN A 277 12.59 2.46 -4.09
N ASP A 278 13.51 1.85 -4.84
CA ASP A 278 14.77 1.31 -4.33
C ASP A 278 14.56 0.29 -3.19
N CYS A 279 13.43 -0.42 -3.18
CA CYS A 279 13.07 -1.36 -2.12
C CYS A 279 13.60 -2.77 -2.40
N GLU A 280 13.86 -3.51 -1.32
CA GLU A 280 14.11 -4.95 -1.36
C GLU A 280 12.82 -5.70 -1.01
N ILE A 281 12.33 -6.49 -1.95
CA ILE A 281 11.09 -7.26 -1.84
C ILE A 281 11.47 -8.74 -1.72
N LEU A 282 11.33 -9.31 -0.53
CA LEU A 282 11.88 -10.61 -0.18
C LEU A 282 10.79 -11.64 0.13
N ILE A 283 10.72 -12.68 -0.69
CA ILE A 283 9.87 -13.83 -0.45
C ILE A 283 10.48 -14.71 0.64
N ALA A 284 9.72 -14.99 1.69
CA ALA A 284 10.08 -15.84 2.81
C ALA A 284 9.30 -17.16 2.79
N PRO A 285 9.80 -18.21 3.47
CA PRO A 285 9.07 -19.48 3.57
C PRO A 285 7.66 -19.30 4.15
N ARG A 286 6.70 -20.04 3.59
CA ARG A 286 5.27 -19.99 3.96
C ARG A 286 4.81 -21.21 4.72
N GLN A 287 5.43 -22.37 4.58
CA GLN A 287 4.93 -23.61 5.15
C GLN A 287 5.72 -24.03 6.38
N VAL A 288 5.05 -24.73 7.31
CA VAL A 288 5.73 -25.48 8.39
C VAL A 288 6.67 -26.55 7.82
N ASN A 289 6.33 -27.09 6.65
CA ASN A 289 7.15 -28.03 5.88
C ASN A 289 7.53 -27.42 4.51
N PRO A 290 8.46 -26.44 4.47
CA PRO A 290 8.71 -25.64 3.29
C PRO A 290 9.28 -26.44 2.11
N GLU A 291 9.95 -27.57 2.37
CA GLU A 291 10.48 -28.48 1.34
C GLU A 291 9.41 -29.06 0.40
N LYS A 292 8.12 -29.05 0.80
CA LYS A 292 7.00 -29.49 -0.05
C LYS A 292 6.62 -28.46 -1.12
N GLY A 293 7.21 -27.26 -1.07
CA GLY A 293 6.91 -26.18 -1.97
C GLY A 293 5.69 -25.35 -1.58
N GLU A 294 5.53 -24.25 -2.29
CA GLU A 294 4.51 -23.24 -2.03
C GLU A 294 4.25 -22.39 -3.26
N LYS A 295 3.05 -21.81 -3.30
CA LYS A 295 2.69 -20.76 -4.23
C LYS A 295 2.57 -19.45 -3.47
N ASN A 296 3.33 -18.46 -3.92
CA ASN A 296 3.43 -17.14 -3.31
C ASN A 296 3.07 -16.08 -4.35
N ALA A 297 2.56 -14.95 -3.87
CA ALA A 297 2.24 -13.79 -4.69
C ALA A 297 2.76 -12.56 -3.96
N VAL A 298 3.60 -11.77 -4.63
CA VAL A 298 4.17 -10.56 -4.04
C VAL A 298 3.08 -9.54 -3.76
N THR A 299 2.20 -9.30 -4.73
CA THR A 299 1.12 -8.32 -4.60
C THR A 299 -0.29 -8.88 -4.71
N ALA A 300 -1.21 -8.21 -4.03
CA ALA A 300 -2.65 -8.37 -4.21
C ALA A 300 -3.34 -7.00 -4.19
N HIS A 301 -3.26 -6.26 -5.30
CA HIS A 301 -3.87 -4.93 -5.39
C HIS A 301 -5.39 -5.02 -5.53
N GLY A 302 -6.09 -4.18 -4.76
CA GLY A 302 -7.52 -4.24 -4.53
C GLY A 302 -8.32 -3.09 -5.13
N ARG A 303 -7.94 -2.55 -6.30
CA ARG A 303 -8.77 -1.55 -7.00
C ARG A 303 -10.13 -2.12 -7.38
N ILE A 304 -11.21 -1.52 -6.85
CA ILE A 304 -12.59 -2.00 -7.05
C ILE A 304 -13.34 -1.25 -8.14
N ASP A 305 -12.82 -0.11 -8.60
CA ASP A 305 -13.52 0.77 -9.52
C ASP A 305 -12.52 1.45 -10.47
N PRO A 306 -12.82 1.55 -11.78
CA PRO A 306 -11.89 2.09 -12.79
C PRO A 306 -11.58 3.58 -12.59
N THR A 307 -12.42 4.31 -11.86
CA THR A 307 -12.21 5.74 -11.55
C THR A 307 -11.18 5.97 -10.45
N GLN A 308 -10.83 4.94 -9.68
CA GLN A 308 -9.84 5.06 -8.61
C GLN A 308 -8.44 5.27 -9.18
N SER A 309 -7.76 6.27 -8.64
CA SER A 309 -6.37 6.64 -8.99
C SER A 309 -5.33 5.75 -8.28
N THR A 310 -5.71 4.56 -7.84
CA THR A 310 -4.92 3.70 -6.94
C THR A 310 -4.18 2.61 -7.70
N GLY A 311 -3.10 2.07 -7.13
CA GLY A 311 -2.24 1.08 -7.78
C GLY A 311 -0.94 0.91 -7.00
N PHE A 312 -0.24 -0.19 -7.25
CA PHE A 312 1.12 -0.37 -6.76
C PHE A 312 2.13 -0.15 -7.88
N VAL A 313 3.12 0.69 -7.63
CA VAL A 313 4.22 0.98 -8.56
C VAL A 313 5.53 0.62 -7.89
N PHE A 314 6.30 -0.28 -8.50
CA PHE A 314 7.64 -0.66 -8.06
C PHE A 314 8.66 -0.08 -9.02
N VAL A 315 9.56 0.76 -8.53
CA VAL A 315 10.59 1.45 -9.31
C VAL A 315 11.96 1.10 -8.76
N ASN A 316 12.83 0.54 -9.59
CA ASN A 316 14.20 0.19 -9.21
C ASN A 316 14.27 -0.72 -7.96
N CYS A 317 13.31 -1.62 -7.80
CA CYS A 317 13.28 -2.56 -6.69
C CYS A 317 14.06 -3.84 -7.01
N LEU A 318 14.54 -4.53 -5.98
CA LEU A 318 15.02 -5.91 -6.06
C LEU A 318 13.90 -6.86 -5.64
N ILE A 319 13.57 -7.84 -6.47
CA ILE A 319 12.60 -8.88 -6.15
C ILE A 319 13.37 -10.20 -6.02
N ASN A 320 13.47 -10.71 -4.80
CA ASN A 320 14.26 -11.90 -4.46
C ASN A 320 13.60 -12.73 -3.35
N GLY A 321 14.23 -13.81 -2.93
CA GLY A 321 13.89 -14.54 -1.70
C GLY A 321 14.80 -14.17 -0.54
N THR A 322 14.37 -14.44 0.69
CA THR A 322 15.29 -14.49 1.83
C THR A 322 16.37 -15.56 1.59
N GLU A 323 17.49 -15.50 2.32
CA GLU A 323 18.55 -16.50 2.16
C GLU A 323 18.03 -17.93 2.37
N GLU A 324 17.16 -18.12 3.37
CA GLU A 324 16.48 -19.38 3.64
C GLU A 324 15.58 -19.81 2.48
N TYR A 325 14.75 -18.91 1.96
CA TYR A 325 13.87 -19.23 0.83
C TYR A 325 14.66 -19.58 -0.43
N MET A 326 15.77 -18.89 -0.69
CA MET A 326 16.60 -19.16 -1.86
C MET A 326 17.32 -20.50 -1.77
N LYS A 327 17.62 -21.02 -0.57
CA LYS A 327 18.11 -22.40 -0.39
C LYS A 327 17.04 -23.41 -0.81
N LEU A 328 15.81 -23.23 -0.35
CA LEU A 328 14.66 -24.07 -0.70
C LEU A 328 14.35 -24.04 -2.20
N TYR A 329 14.27 -22.84 -2.78
CA TYR A 329 14.05 -22.64 -4.22
C TYR A 329 15.13 -23.33 -5.06
N LYS A 330 16.41 -23.19 -4.70
CA LYS A 330 17.52 -23.84 -5.43
C LYS A 330 17.49 -25.37 -5.30
N ALA A 331 17.02 -25.90 -4.17
CA ALA A 331 16.91 -27.34 -3.96
C ALA A 331 15.80 -27.96 -4.84
N ASN A 332 14.65 -27.29 -4.99
CA ASN A 332 13.56 -27.78 -5.83
C ASN A 332 12.70 -26.65 -6.44
N PRO A 333 13.16 -25.98 -7.52
CA PRO A 333 12.47 -24.82 -8.08
C PRO A 333 11.08 -25.15 -8.67
N LYS A 334 10.78 -26.44 -8.92
CA LYS A 334 9.50 -26.88 -9.50
C LYS A 334 8.33 -26.74 -8.53
N VAL A 335 8.60 -26.76 -7.23
CA VAL A 335 7.55 -26.71 -6.19
C VAL A 335 7.47 -25.33 -5.51
N HIS A 336 8.47 -24.47 -5.70
CA HIS A 336 8.53 -23.11 -5.17
C HIS A 336 8.17 -22.11 -6.26
N ILE A 337 6.89 -21.77 -6.36
CA ILE A 337 6.33 -20.96 -7.45
C ILE A 337 5.99 -19.57 -6.92
N ASN A 338 6.56 -18.53 -7.53
CA ASN A 338 6.35 -17.15 -7.10
C ASN A 338 5.81 -16.31 -8.24
N PHE A 339 4.77 -15.53 -7.95
CA PHE A 339 4.18 -14.57 -8.86
C PHE A 339 4.42 -13.14 -8.38
N LEU A 340 4.56 -12.21 -9.32
CA LEU A 340 4.58 -10.77 -9.08
C LEU A 340 3.29 -10.29 -8.42
N GLY A 341 2.15 -10.93 -8.70
CA GLY A 341 0.90 -10.64 -8.02
C GLY A 341 -0.31 -11.42 -8.54
N ARG A 342 -1.47 -11.11 -7.96
CA ARG A 342 -2.79 -11.63 -8.35
C ARG A 342 -3.94 -10.65 -8.05
N PRO A 343 -5.01 -10.62 -8.87
CA PRO A 343 -6.00 -9.55 -8.82
C PRO A 343 -7.03 -9.75 -7.71
N TRP A 344 -6.76 -9.20 -6.51
CA TRP A 344 -7.71 -9.27 -5.40
C TRP A 344 -9.08 -8.66 -5.75
N LYS A 345 -9.10 -7.65 -6.62
CA LYS A 345 -10.31 -6.97 -7.10
C LYS A 345 -10.25 -6.72 -8.61
N GLU A 346 -11.42 -6.46 -9.19
CA GLU A 346 -11.68 -6.45 -10.63
C GLU A 346 -10.77 -5.52 -11.43
N PHE A 347 -10.42 -4.36 -10.90
CA PHE A 347 -9.59 -3.38 -11.61
C PHE A 347 -8.14 -3.36 -11.12
N SER A 348 -7.67 -4.44 -10.48
CA SER A 348 -6.34 -4.55 -9.86
C SER A 348 -5.24 -3.92 -10.72
N ARG A 349 -4.39 -3.08 -10.13
CA ARG A 349 -3.33 -2.37 -10.84
C ARG A 349 -1.98 -2.51 -10.14
N THR A 350 -1.01 -3.08 -10.83
CA THR A 350 0.36 -3.24 -10.31
C THR A 350 1.35 -3.14 -11.45
N VAL A 351 2.43 -2.38 -11.24
CA VAL A 351 3.48 -2.22 -12.24
C VAL A 351 4.89 -2.35 -11.66
N PHE A 352 5.80 -2.94 -12.44
CA PHE A 352 7.23 -3.04 -12.14
C PHE A 352 8.04 -2.36 -13.23
N ILE A 353 8.83 -1.35 -12.85
CA ILE A 353 9.59 -0.49 -13.74
C ILE A 353 11.06 -0.49 -13.31
N GLY A 354 11.96 -0.84 -14.22
CA GLY A 354 13.41 -0.80 -13.95
C GLY A 354 13.85 -1.70 -12.78
N SER A 355 13.04 -2.69 -12.40
CA SER A 355 13.31 -3.53 -11.23
C SER A 355 14.14 -4.76 -11.61
N ASN A 356 15.00 -5.23 -10.71
CA ASN A 356 15.74 -6.48 -10.87
C ASN A 356 14.91 -7.63 -10.28
N MET A 357 14.58 -8.62 -11.13
CA MET A 357 13.82 -9.81 -10.78
C MET A 357 14.74 -11.02 -10.82
N GLU A 358 14.99 -11.63 -9.66
CA GLU A 358 15.78 -12.84 -9.57
C GLU A 358 15.02 -14.07 -10.14
N ALA A 359 15.74 -15.17 -10.34
CA ALA A 359 15.22 -16.36 -11.04
C ALA A 359 13.97 -17.01 -10.42
N LEU A 360 13.64 -16.69 -9.16
CA LEU A 360 12.52 -17.28 -8.43
C LEU A 360 11.13 -16.90 -8.97
N ILE A 361 11.03 -15.86 -9.80
CA ILE A 361 9.76 -15.44 -10.42
C ILE A 361 9.37 -16.42 -11.53
N SER A 362 8.15 -16.93 -11.44
CA SER A 362 7.59 -17.85 -12.45
C SER A 362 7.58 -17.19 -13.83
N PRO A 363 7.84 -17.92 -14.92
CA PRO A 363 7.76 -17.40 -16.28
C PRO A 363 6.39 -16.76 -16.60
N ASP A 364 5.32 -17.31 -16.04
CA ASP A 364 3.95 -16.77 -16.14
C ASP A 364 3.86 -15.33 -15.61
N GLY A 365 4.73 -14.97 -14.65
CA GLY A 365 4.82 -13.68 -13.97
C GLY A 365 3.68 -13.43 -12.99
N TRP A 366 2.44 -13.63 -13.43
CA TRP A 366 1.24 -13.27 -12.68
C TRP A 366 0.32 -14.49 -12.54
N SER A 367 -0.46 -14.52 -11.46
CA SER A 367 -1.44 -15.58 -11.23
C SER A 367 -2.87 -15.05 -11.27
N PRO A 368 -3.83 -15.84 -11.79
CA PRO A 368 -5.24 -15.50 -11.66
C PRO A 368 -5.67 -15.55 -10.19
N TRP A 369 -6.67 -14.74 -9.82
CA TRP A 369 -7.31 -14.87 -8.51
C TRP A 369 -8.17 -16.14 -8.44
N GLY A 370 -8.97 -16.36 -9.48
CA GLY A 370 -9.77 -17.57 -9.70
C GLY A 370 -10.51 -17.50 -11.03
N GLY A 371 -10.37 -18.52 -11.87
CA GLY A 371 -10.90 -18.51 -13.24
C GLY A 371 -10.45 -17.26 -14.02
N ASP A 372 -11.37 -16.69 -14.80
CA ASP A 372 -11.13 -15.51 -15.63
C ASP A 372 -11.47 -14.18 -14.94
N PHE A 373 -11.72 -14.20 -13.62
CA PHE A 373 -12.03 -13.00 -12.85
C PHE A 373 -10.93 -11.92 -13.04
N ALA A 374 -11.36 -10.70 -13.33
CA ALA A 374 -10.55 -9.50 -13.52
C ALA A 374 -9.57 -9.50 -14.71
N LEU A 375 -9.42 -10.60 -15.46
CA LEU A 375 -8.33 -10.72 -16.46
C LEU A 375 -8.46 -9.70 -17.61
N GLU A 376 -9.69 -9.30 -17.95
CA GLU A 376 -9.98 -8.31 -18.99
C GLU A 376 -9.85 -6.86 -18.51
N THR A 377 -9.93 -6.62 -17.19
CA THR A 377 -10.07 -5.28 -16.59
C THR A 377 -8.86 -4.84 -15.76
N LEU A 378 -8.07 -5.77 -15.22
CA LEU A 378 -6.85 -5.48 -14.47
C LEU A 378 -5.78 -4.83 -15.36
N TYR A 379 -4.80 -4.15 -14.75
CA TYR A 379 -3.60 -3.68 -15.45
C TYR A 379 -2.33 -4.10 -14.72
N TYR A 380 -1.66 -5.14 -15.24
CA TYR A 380 -0.38 -5.64 -14.74
C TYR A 380 0.73 -5.38 -15.75
N GLY A 381 1.52 -4.35 -15.46
CA GLY A 381 2.50 -3.79 -16.40
C GLY A 381 3.94 -4.05 -15.98
N GLU A 382 4.80 -4.33 -16.96
CA GLU A 382 6.25 -4.42 -16.77
C GLU A 382 6.96 -3.49 -17.77
N SER A 383 8.05 -2.83 -17.36
CA SER A 383 8.90 -2.02 -18.25
C SER A 383 10.35 -2.01 -17.80
N LYS A 384 11.27 -2.30 -18.73
CA LYS A 384 12.73 -2.21 -18.52
C LYS A 384 13.24 -2.96 -17.27
N ASN A 385 12.57 -4.04 -16.87
CA ASN A 385 13.03 -4.90 -15.77
C ASN A 385 14.23 -5.73 -16.22
N THR A 386 15.08 -6.11 -15.26
CA THR A 386 16.31 -6.90 -15.49
C THR A 386 16.34 -8.13 -14.60
N GLY A 387 17.32 -9.01 -14.79
CA GLY A 387 17.47 -10.24 -14.01
C GLY A 387 16.84 -11.47 -14.67
N LEU A 388 17.10 -12.66 -14.10
CA LEU A 388 16.67 -13.92 -14.70
C LEU A 388 15.13 -14.12 -14.67
N GLY A 389 14.44 -13.49 -13.72
CA GLY A 389 12.99 -13.53 -13.58
C GLY A 389 12.25 -12.52 -14.48
N SER A 390 12.96 -11.63 -15.17
CA SER A 390 12.35 -10.57 -15.98
C SER A 390 12.05 -10.98 -17.43
N ASP A 391 12.34 -12.22 -17.84
CA ASP A 391 11.98 -12.70 -19.18
C ASP A 391 10.45 -12.74 -19.34
N ARG A 392 9.95 -11.96 -20.29
CA ARG A 392 8.53 -11.79 -20.56
C ARG A 392 7.98 -12.72 -21.63
N SER A 393 8.83 -13.50 -22.31
CA SER A 393 8.45 -14.34 -23.47
C SER A 393 7.38 -15.39 -23.18
N ARG A 394 7.20 -15.75 -21.90
CA ARG A 394 6.23 -16.74 -21.42
C ARG A 394 5.22 -16.18 -20.40
N ARG A 395 5.11 -14.86 -20.29
CA ARG A 395 4.11 -14.25 -19.42
C ARG A 395 2.72 -14.66 -19.88
N VAL A 396 1.80 -14.69 -18.92
CA VAL A 396 0.37 -14.82 -19.21
C VAL A 396 -0.07 -13.79 -20.26
N SER A 397 -0.96 -14.17 -21.16
CA SER A 397 -1.40 -13.34 -22.30
C SER A 397 -2.11 -12.05 -21.87
N TRP A 398 -2.64 -12.01 -20.66
CA TRP A 398 -3.26 -10.83 -20.05
C TRP A 398 -2.25 -9.96 -19.28
N SER A 399 -0.95 -10.26 -19.27
CA SER A 399 0.05 -9.28 -18.82
C SER A 399 0.21 -8.13 -19.83
N SER A 400 0.77 -7.00 -19.40
CA SER A 400 0.96 -5.81 -20.25
C SER A 400 2.42 -5.35 -20.27
N GLU A 401 2.83 -4.80 -21.42
CA GLU A 401 4.02 -3.94 -21.49
C GLU A 401 3.57 -2.50 -21.27
N ILE A 402 4.31 -1.74 -20.46
CA ILE A 402 4.04 -0.31 -20.34
C ILE A 402 4.76 0.38 -21.51
N PRO A 403 4.02 1.06 -22.42
CA PRO A 403 4.64 1.80 -23.50
C PRO A 403 5.59 2.86 -22.95
N GLU A 404 6.73 3.06 -23.63
CA GLU A 404 7.82 3.91 -23.14
C GLU A 404 7.37 5.35 -22.87
N GLU A 405 6.51 5.88 -23.74
CA GLU A 405 5.91 7.21 -23.63
C GLU A 405 5.00 7.39 -22.40
N HIS A 406 4.54 6.29 -21.79
CA HIS A 406 3.61 6.30 -20.66
C HIS A 406 4.24 5.93 -19.32
N VAL A 407 5.51 5.49 -19.30
CA VAL A 407 6.23 5.15 -18.07
C VAL A 407 6.20 6.30 -17.04
N HIS A 408 6.28 7.55 -17.50
CA HIS A 408 6.27 8.72 -16.62
C HIS A 408 4.95 8.94 -15.87
N ALA A 409 3.83 8.37 -16.31
CA ALA A 409 2.57 8.39 -15.57
C ALA A 409 2.70 7.71 -14.19
N TYR A 410 3.65 6.78 -14.05
CA TYR A 410 3.96 6.06 -12.82
C TYR A 410 5.10 6.68 -12.00
N SER A 411 5.63 7.85 -12.39
CA SER A 411 6.63 8.55 -11.58
C SER A 411 6.06 9.00 -10.24
N VAL A 412 6.92 9.19 -9.24
CA VAL A 412 6.54 9.66 -7.90
C VAL A 412 5.77 10.99 -7.95
N ALA A 413 6.16 11.92 -8.83
CA ALA A 413 5.43 13.18 -9.03
C ALA A 413 4.04 12.95 -9.66
N ASN A 414 3.94 12.19 -10.77
CA ASN A 414 2.65 12.06 -11.47
C ASN A 414 1.68 11.11 -10.75
N PHE A 415 2.16 9.99 -10.20
CA PHE A 415 1.30 8.95 -9.65
C PHE A 415 0.75 9.31 -8.27
N ILE A 416 1.58 9.90 -7.41
CA ILE A 416 1.21 10.24 -6.02
C ILE A 416 1.34 11.74 -5.69
N GLN A 417 1.61 12.60 -6.67
CA GLN A 417 1.65 14.07 -6.49
C GLN A 417 2.64 14.48 -5.39
N ALA A 418 3.80 13.82 -5.37
CA ALA A 418 4.80 13.97 -4.30
C ALA A 418 5.38 15.38 -4.13
N ASP A 419 5.35 16.19 -5.18
CA ASP A 419 5.70 17.60 -5.19
C ASP A 419 4.81 18.43 -4.24
N GLU A 420 3.53 18.05 -4.10
CA GLU A 420 2.61 18.69 -3.16
C GLU A 420 2.92 18.34 -1.69
N TRP A 421 3.65 17.25 -1.44
CA TRP A 421 3.95 16.78 -0.08
C TRP A 421 5.05 17.63 0.56
N ALA A 422 6.02 18.06 -0.25
CA ALA A 422 7.14 18.89 0.18
C ALA A 422 6.68 20.29 0.61
N LEU A 423 5.64 20.83 -0.02
CA LEU A 423 5.04 22.13 0.34
C LEU A 423 4.35 22.12 1.71
N MET A 424 3.97 20.94 2.22
CA MET A 424 3.42 20.75 3.57
C MET A 424 4.51 20.57 4.64
N SER A 425 5.78 20.57 4.23
CA SER A 425 6.92 20.24 5.09
C SER A 425 7.82 21.42 5.44
N GLY A 426 7.56 22.61 4.87
CA GLY A 426 8.28 23.87 5.05
C GLY A 426 7.69 24.80 6.09
#